data_AF-A0A0D0BF86-F1
#
_entry.id   AF-A0A0D0BF86-F1
#
_cell.length_a   1.000
_cell.length_b   1.000
_cell.length_c   1.000
_cell.angle_alpha   90.00
_cell.angle_beta   90.00
_cell.angle_gamma   90.00
#
_symmetry.space_group_name_H-M   'P 1'
#
loop_
_entity.id
_entity.type
_entity.pdbx_description
1 polymer ?
#
loop_
_entity_poly.entity_id
_entity_poly.type
_entity_poly.pdbx_seq_one_letter_code
_entity_poly.pdbx_strand_id
1 'polypeptide(L)'
;MSSSLSRNTGGRGGCADDVEEGMKRYGVSSCGSRLDLHTLTETLVAKFVGMDAAVISSMGFATNSTFIPAMVSKGCLVISDELNHASIRFSVRSSGAQVRVFKHNDMKKLEALLREIITQGQPKMHRPWKKILIIVEGTYSMEGTMVEMPGLLELKEKYKLYLFVDEAHSIGAIGLHGRGVVAALVSTREISTFLWEHSPNRKVSRWRQDPH
;
A
#
# COMPACT_ATOMS: atom_id res chain seq x y z
N MET A 1 -5.68 50.18 8.43
CA MET A 1 -6.34 49.79 7.16
C MET A 1 -5.25 49.30 6.22
N SER A 2 -4.90 48.01 6.30
CA SER A 2 -5.42 46.94 5.43
C SER A 2 -4.77 46.94 4.04
N SER A 3 -3.79 46.06 3.86
CA SER A 3 -3.72 45.17 2.70
C SER A 3 -2.66 44.08 2.93
N SER A 4 -3.00 43.09 3.77
CA SER A 4 -2.30 41.81 3.79
C SER A 4 -2.62 41.04 2.50
N LEU A 5 -1.84 41.30 1.45
CA LEU A 5 -1.80 40.45 0.27
C LEU A 5 -1.11 39.15 0.65
N SER A 6 -1.90 38.09 0.86
CA SER A 6 -1.41 36.73 1.01
C SER A 6 -0.67 36.32 -0.27
N ARG A 7 0.66 36.36 -0.25
CA ARG A 7 1.48 35.74 -1.29
C ARG A 7 1.54 34.25 -1.01
N ASN A 8 0.62 33.52 -1.64
CA ASN A 8 0.65 32.06 -1.71
C ASN A 8 1.71 31.65 -2.75
N THR A 9 2.98 31.69 -2.37
CA THR A 9 4.08 31.05 -3.13
C THR A 9 4.37 29.71 -2.46
N GLY A 10 4.27 28.61 -3.20
CA GLY A 10 4.29 27.21 -2.72
C GLY A 10 5.59 26.70 -2.10
N GLY A 11 6.20 27.46 -1.19
CA GLY A 11 7.44 27.12 -0.48
C GLY A 11 7.53 27.70 0.93
N ARG A 12 6.41 28.10 1.55
CA ARG A 12 6.36 28.52 2.96
C ARG A 12 5.29 27.75 3.71
N GLY A 13 5.67 27.15 4.83
CA GLY A 13 4.85 26.30 5.68
C GLY A 13 5.75 25.38 6.52
N GLY A 14 5.23 24.83 7.62
CA GLY A 14 6.04 24.06 8.58
C GLY A 14 6.94 23.00 7.94
N CYS A 15 6.44 22.25 6.95
CA CYS A 15 7.26 21.26 6.25
C CYS A 15 8.45 21.87 5.47
N ALA A 16 8.28 23.06 4.89
CA ALA A 16 9.37 23.72 4.14
C ALA A 16 10.45 24.23 5.11
N ASP A 17 10.03 24.77 6.26
CA ASP A 17 10.93 25.24 7.31
C ASP A 17 11.71 24.05 7.93
N ASP A 18 11.03 22.93 8.21
CA ASP A 18 11.62 21.70 8.73
C ASP A 18 12.61 21.07 7.75
N VAL A 19 12.30 21.10 6.44
CA VAL A 19 13.22 20.63 5.39
C VAL A 19 14.46 21.53 5.32
N GLU A 20 14.29 22.85 5.39
CA GLU A 20 15.42 23.79 5.39
C GLU A 20 16.34 23.58 6.60
N GLU A 21 15.77 23.41 7.80
CA GLU A 21 16.53 23.09 9.01
C GLU A 21 17.23 21.73 8.89
N GLY A 22 16.53 20.72 8.38
CA GLY A 22 17.08 19.39 8.12
C GLY A 22 18.27 19.43 7.18
N MET A 23 18.18 20.18 6.07
CA MET A 23 19.28 20.35 5.13
C MET A 23 20.50 21.03 5.76
N LYS A 24 20.29 22.04 6.63
CA LYS A 24 21.39 22.71 7.35
C LYS A 24 22.09 21.76 8.32
N ARG A 25 21.34 20.87 8.97
CA ARG A 25 21.87 19.96 10.01
C ARG A 25 22.49 18.67 9.46
N TYR A 26 21.87 18.07 8.45
CA TYR A 26 22.24 16.75 7.94
C TYR A 26 22.83 16.78 6.53
N GLY A 27 22.88 17.95 5.89
CA GLY A 27 23.27 18.09 4.50
C GLY A 27 22.15 17.66 3.54
N VAL A 28 22.47 17.63 2.25
CA VAL A 28 21.49 17.36 1.18
C VAL A 28 21.29 15.87 0.88
N SER A 29 22.16 15.01 1.39
CA SER A 29 22.15 13.56 1.13
C SER A 29 22.82 12.81 2.28
N SER A 30 22.36 11.58 2.54
CA SER A 30 23.02 10.69 3.51
C SER A 30 24.33 10.10 3.02
N CYS A 31 24.54 10.03 1.69
CA CYS A 31 25.66 9.33 1.03
C CYS A 31 25.92 7.90 1.58
N GLY A 32 24.92 7.27 2.19
CA GLY A 32 25.01 5.99 2.90
C GLY A 32 23.63 5.34 3.06
N SER A 33 23.58 4.06 3.44
CA SER A 33 22.36 3.24 3.31
C SER A 33 21.20 3.67 4.21
N ARG A 34 21.45 4.03 5.47
CA ARG A 34 20.41 4.46 6.43
C ARG A 34 20.96 5.46 7.44
N LEU A 35 20.13 6.45 7.80
CA LEU A 35 20.38 7.44 8.87
C LEU A 35 19.31 7.33 9.95
N ASP A 36 19.57 7.88 11.14
CA ASP A 36 18.61 7.98 12.24
C ASP A 36 17.28 8.63 11.84
N LEU A 37 17.32 9.58 10.90
CA LEU A 37 16.13 10.21 10.31
C LEU A 37 15.19 9.20 9.62
N HIS A 38 15.72 8.14 9.02
CA HIS A 38 14.90 7.11 8.40
C HIS A 38 14.14 6.32 9.48
N THR A 39 14.83 5.95 10.56
CA THR A 39 14.22 5.24 11.70
C THR A 39 13.16 6.08 12.40
N LEU A 40 13.42 7.39 12.57
CA LEU A 40 12.43 8.33 13.08
C LEU A 40 11.21 8.40 12.16
N THR A 41 11.44 8.53 10.85
CA THR A 41 10.38 8.59 9.85
C THR A 41 9.54 7.31 9.85
N GLU A 42 10.16 6.14 9.90
CA GLU A 42 9.49 4.84 10.03
C GLU A 42 8.63 4.78 11.30
N THR A 43 9.13 5.26 12.44
CA THR A 43 8.37 5.31 13.70
C THR A 43 7.16 6.23 13.59
N LEU A 44 7.32 7.40 12.98
CA LEU A 44 6.23 8.35 12.75
C LEU A 44 5.18 7.79 11.79
N VAL A 45 5.62 7.13 10.72
CA VAL A 45 4.73 6.45 9.76
C VAL A 45 3.96 5.34 10.47
N ALA A 46 4.64 4.44 11.19
CA ALA A 46 4.01 3.34 11.91
C ALA A 46 2.91 3.86 12.87
N LYS A 47 3.24 4.90 13.64
CA LYS A 47 2.29 5.58 14.54
C LYS A 47 1.12 6.22 13.77
N PHE A 48 1.40 6.83 12.62
CA PHE A 48 0.37 7.48 11.81
C PHE A 48 -0.62 6.46 11.25
N VAL A 49 -0.14 5.36 10.67
CA VAL A 49 -1.01 4.30 10.09
C VAL A 49 -1.60 3.37 11.15
N GLY A 50 -1.09 3.41 12.39
CA GLY A 50 -1.55 2.57 13.50
C GLY A 50 -1.05 1.14 13.41
N MET A 51 0.19 0.95 12.95
CA MET A 51 0.88 -0.34 12.82
C MET A 51 2.08 -0.41 13.77
N ASP A 52 2.53 -1.63 14.11
CA ASP A 52 3.64 -1.85 15.05
C ASP A 52 5.00 -1.37 14.50
N ALA A 53 5.18 -1.44 13.19
CA ALA A 53 6.39 -1.01 12.51
C ALA A 53 6.08 -0.55 11.08
N ALA A 54 6.98 0.25 10.52
CA ALA A 54 6.96 0.62 9.10
C ALA A 54 8.39 0.56 8.55
N VAL A 55 8.50 0.37 7.25
CA VAL A 55 9.77 0.50 6.53
C VAL A 55 9.55 1.44 5.36
N ILE A 56 10.45 2.41 5.20
CA ILE A 56 10.38 3.38 4.11
C ILE A 56 11.34 3.01 2.98
N SER A 57 10.98 3.36 1.76
CA SER A 57 11.81 3.24 0.57
C SER A 57 11.70 4.52 -0.25
N SER A 58 12.74 4.79 -1.05
CA SER A 58 12.85 6.01 -1.84
C SER A 58 11.79 6.12 -2.96
N MET A 59 11.26 4.99 -3.44
CA MET A 59 10.28 4.96 -4.54
C MET A 59 9.28 3.82 -4.36
N GLY A 60 7.99 4.08 -4.66
CA GLY A 60 6.93 3.05 -4.57
C GLY A 60 7.17 1.81 -5.44
N PHE A 61 7.78 1.96 -6.61
CA PHE A 61 8.22 0.81 -7.42
C PHE A 61 9.27 -0.02 -6.68
N ALA A 62 10.26 0.64 -6.06
CA ALA A 62 11.33 0.00 -5.31
C ALA A 62 10.80 -0.70 -4.05
N THR A 63 9.79 -0.13 -3.39
CA THR A 63 9.05 -0.79 -2.29
C THR A 63 8.52 -2.14 -2.77
N ASN A 64 7.67 -2.12 -3.80
CA ASN A 64 7.04 -3.33 -4.33
C ASN A 64 8.06 -4.37 -4.81
N SER A 65 9.09 -3.93 -5.55
CA SER A 65 10.11 -4.83 -6.10
C SER A 65 11.06 -5.42 -5.07
N THR A 66 11.15 -4.81 -3.88
CA THR A 66 11.95 -5.32 -2.77
C THR A 66 11.13 -6.24 -1.87
N PHE A 67 9.91 -5.85 -1.50
CA PHE A 67 9.14 -6.56 -0.48
C PHE A 67 8.37 -7.75 -1.03
N ILE A 68 7.77 -7.66 -2.22
CA ILE A 68 6.96 -8.76 -2.78
C ILE A 68 7.81 -10.02 -2.97
N PRO A 69 9.01 -9.97 -3.59
CA PRO A 69 9.88 -11.14 -3.72
C PRO A 69 10.40 -11.70 -2.40
N ALA A 70 10.44 -10.90 -1.33
CA ALA A 70 10.81 -11.37 0.00
C ALA A 70 9.66 -12.13 0.71
N MET A 71 8.40 -11.81 0.39
CA MET A 71 7.22 -12.43 1.01
C MET A 71 6.80 -13.74 0.35
N VAL A 72 6.99 -13.86 -0.96
CA VAL A 72 6.54 -15.00 -1.77
C VAL A 72 7.68 -15.54 -2.64
N SER A 73 7.64 -16.84 -2.92
CA SER A 73 8.68 -17.55 -3.68
C SER A 73 8.10 -18.77 -4.39
N LYS A 74 8.95 -19.59 -5.02
CA LYS A 74 8.54 -20.84 -5.67
C LYS A 74 7.75 -21.76 -4.70
N GLY A 75 6.55 -22.14 -5.14
CA GLY A 75 5.59 -22.93 -4.35
C GLY A 75 4.59 -22.09 -3.55
N CYS A 76 4.68 -20.76 -3.61
CA CYS A 76 3.62 -19.85 -3.21
C CYS A 76 2.70 -19.53 -4.39
N LEU A 77 1.50 -19.06 -4.06
CA LEU A 77 0.53 -18.51 -5.00
C LEU A 77 0.25 -17.05 -4.66
N VAL A 78 0.29 -16.20 -5.68
CA VAL A 78 -0.19 -14.82 -5.62
C VAL A 78 -1.49 -14.73 -6.42
N ILE A 79 -2.52 -14.18 -5.79
CA ILE A 79 -3.77 -13.80 -6.45
C ILE A 79 -3.77 -12.27 -6.57
N SER A 80 -3.61 -11.77 -7.78
CA SER A 80 -3.51 -10.33 -8.06
C SER A 80 -4.83 -9.81 -8.61
N ASP A 81 -5.27 -8.64 -8.15
CA ASP A 81 -6.30 -7.88 -8.85
C ASP A 81 -5.82 -7.56 -10.29
N GLU A 82 -6.73 -7.56 -11.26
CA GLU A 82 -6.43 -7.31 -12.67
C GLU A 82 -5.94 -5.89 -12.94
N LEU A 83 -6.34 -4.93 -12.09
CA LEU A 83 -5.98 -3.52 -12.21
C LEU A 83 -4.74 -3.12 -11.41
N ASN A 84 -4.10 -4.06 -10.71
CA ASN A 84 -2.91 -3.77 -9.93
C ASN A 84 -1.81 -3.10 -10.76
N HIS A 85 -1.15 -2.14 -10.13
CA HIS A 85 -0.11 -1.29 -10.68
C HIS A 85 1.00 -2.13 -11.31
N ALA A 86 1.63 -1.58 -12.36
CA ALA A 86 2.67 -2.28 -13.10
C ALA A 86 3.85 -2.71 -12.21
N SER A 87 4.16 -1.96 -11.14
CA SER A 87 5.18 -2.34 -10.14
C SER A 87 4.85 -3.64 -9.43
N ILE A 88 3.60 -3.84 -9.00
CA ILE A 88 3.16 -5.06 -8.34
C ILE A 88 3.29 -6.24 -9.31
N ARG A 89 2.75 -6.09 -10.53
CA ARG A 89 2.81 -7.14 -11.56
C ARG A 89 4.25 -7.55 -11.89
N PHE A 90 5.16 -6.58 -12.00
CA PHE A 90 6.58 -6.83 -12.20
C PHE A 90 7.19 -7.62 -11.04
N SER A 91 6.92 -7.17 -9.81
CA SER A 91 7.53 -7.72 -8.58
C SER A 91 7.03 -9.13 -8.26
N VAL A 92 5.74 -9.40 -8.50
CA VAL A 92 5.19 -10.75 -8.36
C VAL A 92 5.87 -11.69 -9.36
N ARG A 93 6.07 -11.26 -10.60
CA ARG A 93 6.72 -12.09 -11.62
C ARG A 93 8.19 -12.40 -11.27
N SER A 94 8.92 -11.45 -10.67
CA SER A 94 10.31 -11.68 -10.27
C SER A 94 10.45 -12.62 -9.06
N SER A 95 9.40 -12.79 -8.26
CA SER A 95 9.42 -13.68 -7.08
C SER A 95 9.48 -15.19 -7.38
N GLY A 96 9.10 -15.60 -8.60
CA GLY A 96 8.97 -17.01 -8.96
C GLY A 96 7.75 -17.73 -8.35
N ALA A 97 6.85 -17.00 -7.68
CA ALA A 97 5.55 -17.51 -7.26
C ALA A 97 4.64 -17.78 -8.47
N GLN A 98 3.68 -18.69 -8.30
CA GLN A 98 2.60 -18.84 -9.27
C GLN A 98 1.64 -17.64 -9.14
N VAL A 99 1.05 -17.22 -10.27
CA VAL A 99 0.19 -16.03 -10.31
C VAL A 99 -1.16 -16.40 -10.90
N ARG A 100 -2.23 -16.03 -10.22
CA ARG A 100 -3.58 -16.00 -10.79
C ARG A 100 -4.11 -14.57 -10.69
N VAL A 101 -4.82 -14.14 -11.72
CA VAL A 101 -5.46 -12.83 -11.74
C VAL A 101 -6.96 -13.03 -11.48
N PHE A 102 -7.55 -12.17 -10.66
CA PHE A 102 -9.00 -12.14 -10.47
C PHE A 102 -9.57 -10.81 -10.95
N LYS A 103 -10.85 -10.84 -11.34
CA LYS A 103 -11.55 -9.66 -11.84
C LYS A 103 -11.71 -8.63 -10.73
N HIS A 104 -11.46 -7.36 -11.04
CA HIS A 104 -11.45 -6.28 -10.06
C HIS A 104 -12.75 -6.25 -9.24
N ASN A 105 -12.59 -6.23 -7.91
CA ASN A 105 -13.68 -6.22 -6.93
C ASN A 105 -14.75 -7.33 -7.06
N ASP A 106 -14.49 -8.41 -7.82
CA ASP A 106 -15.44 -9.52 -7.98
C ASP A 106 -15.16 -10.62 -6.94
N MET A 107 -15.68 -10.43 -5.72
CA MET A 107 -15.47 -11.38 -4.60
C MET A 107 -16.03 -12.77 -4.88
N LYS A 108 -17.09 -12.89 -5.70
CA LYS A 108 -17.66 -14.18 -6.09
C LYS A 108 -16.69 -14.96 -6.96
N LYS A 109 -16.09 -14.31 -7.97
CA LYS A 109 -15.07 -14.94 -8.81
C LYS A 109 -13.78 -15.21 -8.04
N LEU A 110 -13.39 -14.33 -7.12
CA LEU A 110 -12.26 -14.56 -6.23
C LEU A 110 -12.49 -15.82 -5.36
N GLU A 111 -13.67 -15.97 -4.75
CA GLU A 111 -13.98 -17.16 -3.96
C GLU A 111 -14.02 -18.43 -4.81
N ALA A 112 -14.60 -18.39 -6.00
CA ALA A 112 -14.60 -19.53 -6.92
C ALA A 112 -13.17 -19.96 -7.28
N LEU A 113 -12.31 -18.99 -7.59
CA LEU A 113 -10.88 -19.21 -7.85
C LEU A 113 -10.19 -19.83 -6.63
N LEU A 114 -10.43 -19.31 -5.42
CA LEU A 114 -9.89 -19.83 -4.16
C LEU A 114 -10.24 -21.30 -3.94
N ARG A 115 -11.51 -21.68 -4.15
CA ARG A 115 -11.95 -23.07 -4.02
C ARG A 115 -11.24 -23.99 -5.00
N GLU A 116 -11.11 -23.57 -6.26
CA GLU A 116 -10.40 -24.31 -7.31
C GLU A 116 -8.94 -24.56 -6.92
N ILE A 117 -8.18 -23.50 -6.60
CA ILE A 117 -6.73 -23.58 -6.37
C ILE A 117 -6.36 -24.25 -5.05
N ILE A 118 -7.20 -24.14 -4.02
CA ILE A 118 -6.99 -24.84 -2.74
C ILE A 118 -7.21 -26.34 -2.94
N THR A 119 -8.24 -26.73 -3.70
CA THR A 119 -8.55 -28.15 -3.96
C THR A 119 -7.49 -28.80 -4.86
N GLN A 120 -7.02 -28.09 -5.89
CA GLN A 120 -6.06 -28.64 -6.85
C GLN A 120 -4.60 -28.60 -6.38
N GLY A 121 -4.27 -27.67 -5.48
CA GLY A 121 -2.90 -27.41 -5.04
C GLY A 121 -1.99 -26.85 -6.13
N GLN A 122 -0.69 -27.03 -5.97
CA GLN A 122 0.35 -26.58 -6.89
C GLN A 122 0.25 -27.32 -8.24
N PRO A 123 0.39 -26.62 -9.38
CA PRO A 123 0.38 -27.24 -10.71
C PRO A 123 1.40 -28.37 -10.82
N LYS A 124 1.02 -29.47 -11.50
CA LYS A 124 1.81 -30.69 -11.73
C LYS A 124 2.09 -31.53 -10.49
N MET A 125 2.30 -30.91 -9.34
CA MET A 125 2.69 -31.58 -8.10
C MET A 125 1.48 -31.93 -7.23
N HIS A 126 0.34 -31.25 -7.39
CA HIS A 126 -0.87 -31.35 -6.56
C HIS A 126 -0.60 -31.23 -5.06
N ARG A 127 0.49 -30.56 -4.69
CA ARG A 127 0.86 -30.32 -3.30
C ARG A 127 0.18 -29.06 -2.77
N PRO A 128 -0.14 -28.98 -1.48
CA PRO A 128 -0.61 -27.73 -0.88
C PRO A 128 0.34 -26.56 -1.15
N TRP A 129 -0.21 -25.36 -1.30
CA TRP A 129 0.56 -24.13 -1.44
C TRP A 129 1.32 -23.83 -0.14
N LYS A 130 2.58 -23.37 -0.26
CA LYS A 130 3.33 -22.92 0.92
C LYS A 130 2.71 -21.67 1.56
N LYS A 131 2.18 -20.79 0.70
CA LYS A 131 1.56 -19.51 1.05
C LYS A 131 0.63 -19.10 -0.08
N ILE A 132 -0.55 -18.58 0.25
CA ILE A 132 -1.45 -17.92 -0.69
C ILE A 132 -1.55 -16.46 -0.25
N LEU A 133 -1.14 -15.55 -1.13
CA LEU A 133 -1.13 -14.10 -0.90
C LEU A 133 -2.08 -13.43 -1.90
N ILE A 134 -3.08 -12.70 -1.39
CA ILE A 134 -3.89 -11.78 -2.20
C ILE A 134 -3.20 -10.41 -2.19
N ILE A 135 -3.07 -9.79 -3.37
CA ILE A 135 -2.50 -8.45 -3.52
C ILE A 135 -3.53 -7.55 -4.21
N VAL A 136 -3.81 -6.40 -3.61
CA VAL A 136 -4.76 -5.38 -4.08
C VAL A 136 -4.22 -3.97 -3.80
N GLU A 137 -4.73 -2.97 -4.51
CA GLU A 137 -4.57 -1.55 -4.14
C GLU A 137 -5.73 -1.07 -3.27
N GLY A 138 -5.48 -0.18 -2.32
CA GLY A 138 -6.54 0.46 -1.53
C GLY A 138 -7.45 1.33 -2.39
N THR A 139 -6.83 2.22 -3.17
CA THR A 139 -7.49 3.04 -4.20
C THR A 139 -6.80 2.84 -5.55
N TYR A 140 -7.57 2.51 -6.57
CA TYR A 140 -7.09 2.35 -7.94
C TYR A 140 -7.18 3.71 -8.62
N SER A 141 -6.04 4.40 -8.72
CA SER A 141 -6.03 5.82 -9.08
C SER A 141 -6.44 6.10 -10.54
N MET A 142 -6.25 5.14 -11.44
CA MET A 142 -6.59 5.29 -12.85
C MET A 142 -8.10 5.11 -13.07
N GLU A 143 -8.72 4.21 -12.32
CA GLU A 143 -10.14 3.88 -12.45
C GLU A 143 -11.04 4.64 -11.46
N GLY A 144 -10.45 5.24 -10.42
CA GLY A 144 -11.18 5.97 -9.39
C GLY A 144 -12.01 5.06 -8.49
N THR A 145 -11.67 3.76 -8.40
CA THR A 145 -12.35 2.78 -7.57
C THR A 145 -11.59 2.51 -6.27
N MET A 146 -12.30 1.98 -5.28
CA MET A 146 -11.72 1.48 -4.02
C MET A 146 -11.88 -0.02 -3.94
N VAL A 147 -10.98 -0.68 -3.22
CA VAL A 147 -11.09 -2.10 -2.95
C VAL A 147 -12.34 -2.45 -2.13
N GLU A 148 -12.98 -3.56 -2.47
CA GLU A 148 -14.02 -4.19 -1.65
C GLU A 148 -13.38 -4.89 -0.43
N MET A 149 -13.00 -4.08 0.57
CA MET A 149 -12.27 -4.56 1.75
C MET A 149 -13.08 -5.55 2.61
N PRO A 150 -14.38 -5.33 2.90
CA PRO A 150 -15.15 -6.25 3.75
C PRO A 150 -15.17 -7.70 3.25
N GLY A 151 -15.45 -7.92 1.96
CA GLY A 151 -15.46 -9.25 1.36
C GLY A 151 -14.07 -9.86 1.28
N LEU A 152 -13.01 -9.08 1.04
CA LEU A 152 -11.64 -9.57 1.12
C LEU A 152 -11.29 -10.08 2.52
N LEU A 153 -11.72 -9.39 3.57
CA LEU A 153 -11.48 -9.81 4.95
C LEU A 153 -12.25 -11.07 5.31
N GLU A 154 -13.51 -11.17 4.86
CA GLU A 154 -14.30 -12.39 5.02
C GLU A 154 -13.60 -13.59 4.37
N LEU A 155 -13.14 -13.44 3.12
CA LEU A 155 -12.42 -14.49 2.40
C LEU A 155 -11.06 -14.79 3.05
N LYS A 156 -10.33 -13.76 3.48
CA LYS A 156 -9.07 -13.93 4.22
C LYS A 156 -9.27 -14.78 5.46
N GLU A 157 -10.31 -14.50 6.25
CA GLU A 157 -10.56 -15.24 7.50
C GLU A 157 -11.08 -16.65 7.25
N LYS A 158 -11.95 -16.81 6.25
CA LYS A 158 -12.52 -18.11 5.86
C LYS A 158 -11.47 -19.08 5.32
N TYR A 159 -10.52 -18.60 4.51
CA TYR A 159 -9.53 -19.43 3.84
C TYR A 159 -8.11 -19.29 4.43
N LYS A 160 -7.93 -18.53 5.52
CA LYS A 160 -6.65 -18.29 6.21
C LYS A 160 -5.55 -17.81 5.26
N LEU A 161 -5.88 -16.77 4.51
CA LEU A 161 -5.02 -16.18 3.49
C LEU A 161 -4.16 -15.04 4.06
N TYR A 162 -3.09 -14.74 3.34
CA TYR A 162 -2.34 -13.50 3.53
C TYR A 162 -2.92 -12.43 2.60
N LEU A 163 -2.96 -11.18 3.08
CA LEU A 163 -3.44 -10.02 2.33
C LEU A 163 -2.37 -8.93 2.36
N PHE A 164 -2.02 -8.42 1.17
CA PHE A 164 -1.18 -7.26 0.98
C PHE A 164 -2.01 -6.17 0.30
N VAL A 165 -1.99 -4.97 0.89
CA VAL A 165 -2.72 -3.81 0.37
C VAL A 165 -1.70 -2.71 0.09
N ASP A 166 -1.61 -2.30 -1.18
CA ASP A 166 -0.83 -1.13 -1.60
C ASP A 166 -1.68 0.13 -1.38
N GLU A 167 -1.24 1.02 -0.49
CA GLU A 167 -1.99 2.20 -0.06
C GLU A 167 -1.35 3.51 -0.55
N ALA A 168 -0.60 3.46 -1.66
CA ALA A 168 0.08 4.63 -2.24
C ALA A 168 -0.85 5.78 -2.64
N HIS A 169 -2.14 5.50 -2.90
CA HIS A 169 -3.11 6.49 -3.36
C HIS A 169 -4.23 6.80 -2.36
N SER A 170 -4.23 6.14 -1.21
CA SER A 170 -5.31 6.22 -0.22
C SER A 170 -4.84 6.84 1.09
N ILE A 171 -3.57 6.63 1.47
CA ILE A 171 -2.98 7.34 2.60
C ILE A 171 -2.84 8.83 2.25
N GLY A 172 -3.19 9.69 3.22
CA GLY A 172 -3.34 11.14 3.05
C GLY A 172 -4.68 11.57 2.45
N ALA A 173 -5.47 10.65 1.88
CA ALA A 173 -6.71 10.98 1.16
C ALA A 173 -7.98 10.38 1.80
N ILE A 174 -7.90 9.17 2.35
CA ILE A 174 -9.06 8.38 2.81
C ILE A 174 -9.05 8.17 4.33
N GLY A 175 -10.24 8.21 4.94
CA GLY A 175 -10.47 8.04 6.37
C GLY A 175 -10.40 9.36 7.15
N LEU A 176 -10.98 9.37 8.37
CA LEU A 176 -11.13 10.58 9.20
C LEU A 176 -9.80 11.33 9.44
N HIS A 177 -8.69 10.59 9.51
CA HIS A 177 -7.35 11.12 9.72
C HIS A 177 -6.42 10.88 8.52
N GLY A 178 -6.95 10.55 7.34
CA GLY A 178 -6.14 10.28 6.15
C GLY A 178 -5.25 9.04 6.28
N ARG A 179 -5.63 8.06 7.09
CA ARG A 179 -4.80 6.87 7.38
C ARG A 179 -4.89 5.76 6.33
N GLY A 180 -5.67 5.97 5.27
CA GLY A 180 -5.87 4.98 4.22
C GLY A 180 -7.16 4.17 4.39
N VAL A 181 -7.42 3.30 3.43
CA VAL A 181 -8.63 2.48 3.33
C VAL A 181 -8.68 1.44 4.44
N VAL A 182 -7.55 0.78 4.72
CA VAL A 182 -7.43 -0.22 5.80
C VAL A 182 -7.84 0.38 7.15
N ALA A 183 -7.29 1.56 7.50
CA ALA A 183 -7.63 2.21 8.76
C ALA A 183 -9.06 2.79 8.80
N ALA A 184 -9.64 3.10 7.63
CA ALA A 184 -11.01 3.58 7.53
C ALA A 184 -12.05 2.47 7.71
N LEU A 185 -11.72 1.24 7.33
CA LEU A 185 -12.67 0.13 7.26
C LEU A 185 -12.40 -1.00 8.27
N VAL A 186 -11.25 -1.01 8.94
CA VAL A 186 -10.78 -2.16 9.74
C VAL A 186 -10.06 -1.72 11.03
N SER A 187 -10.20 -2.52 12.09
CA SER A 187 -9.32 -2.48 13.27
C SER A 187 -7.95 -3.06 12.90
N THR A 188 -6.93 -2.20 12.85
CA THR A 188 -5.63 -2.36 12.16
C THR A 188 -4.64 -3.41 12.73
N ARG A 189 -4.96 -4.71 12.81
CA ARG A 189 -3.99 -5.69 13.38
C ARG A 189 -3.53 -6.85 12.50
N GLU A 190 -4.13 -7.09 11.34
CA GLU A 190 -3.86 -8.34 10.58
C GLU A 190 -3.53 -8.15 9.08
N ILE A 191 -3.21 -6.91 8.66
CA ILE A 191 -2.97 -6.56 7.26
C ILE A 191 -1.55 -6.01 7.12
N SER A 192 -0.77 -6.58 6.21
CA SER A 192 0.51 -6.00 5.81
C SER A 192 0.24 -4.85 4.83
N THR A 193 0.27 -3.62 5.36
CA THR A 193 0.11 -2.38 4.59
C THR A 193 1.48 -1.78 4.30
N PHE A 194 1.75 -1.44 3.03
CA PHE A 194 2.95 -0.72 2.66
C PHE A 194 2.61 0.70 2.18
N LEU A 195 3.37 1.67 2.70
CA LEU A 195 3.21 3.10 2.47
C LEU A 195 4.23 3.60 1.44
N TRP A 196 3.82 4.55 0.60
CA TRP A 196 4.73 5.53 0.00
C TRP A 196 4.10 6.93 -0.09
N GLU A 197 4.91 7.99 0.03
CA GLU A 197 4.63 9.33 -0.51
C GLU A 197 5.92 10.03 -0.99
N HIS A 198 5.90 10.62 -2.19
CA HIS A 198 6.04 12.08 -2.45
C HIS A 198 5.76 12.40 -3.93
N SER A 199 4.71 13.18 -4.22
CA SER A 199 4.53 13.80 -5.54
C SER A 199 4.32 15.31 -5.37
N PRO A 200 5.26 16.16 -5.83
CA PRO A 200 5.29 17.60 -5.51
C PRO A 200 4.19 18.45 -6.15
N ASN A 201 3.15 17.86 -6.75
CA ASN A 201 2.15 18.58 -7.58
C ASN A 201 0.68 18.24 -7.29
N ARG A 202 0.33 17.62 -6.15
CA ARG A 202 -1.08 17.27 -5.89
C ARG A 202 -1.85 18.38 -5.15
N LYS A 203 -2.81 18.98 -5.85
CA LYS A 203 -3.96 19.67 -5.22
C LYS A 203 -4.86 18.61 -4.58
N VAL A 204 -4.98 18.62 -3.25
CA VAL A 204 -5.95 17.78 -2.53
C VAL A 204 -7.35 18.37 -2.76
N SER A 205 -8.12 17.78 -3.67
CA SER A 205 -9.57 18.05 -3.74
C SER A 205 -10.27 17.25 -2.65
N ARG A 206 -10.84 17.97 -1.68
CA ARG A 206 -11.58 17.45 -0.53
C ARG A 206 -12.80 16.66 -1.01
N TRP A 207 -12.76 15.34 -0.93
CA TRP A 207 -13.94 14.49 -1.15
C TRP A 207 -14.90 14.68 0.05
N ARG A 208 -16.04 15.33 -0.20
CA ARG A 208 -17.15 15.34 0.77
C ARG A 208 -17.77 13.95 0.76
N GLN A 209 -17.73 13.27 1.91
CA GLN A 209 -18.69 12.21 2.18
C GLN A 209 -20.00 12.92 2.50
N ASP A 210 -20.98 12.84 1.60
CA ASP A 210 -22.36 13.18 1.96
C ASP A 210 -22.93 12.03 2.81
N PRO A 211 -23.40 12.31 4.03
CA PRO A 211 -24.15 11.34 4.81
C PRO A 211 -25.58 11.25 4.28
N HIS A 212 -26.09 10.03 4.21
CA HIS A 212 -27.53 9.76 4.09
C HIS A 212 -28.32 10.39 5.25
#